data_AF-K1PRD2-F1
#
_entry.id   AF-K1PRD2-F1
#
_cell.length_a   1.000
_cell.length_b   1.000
_cell.length_c   1.000
_cell.angle_alpha   90.00
_cell.angle_beta   90.00
_cell.angle_gamma   90.00
#
_symmetry.space_group_name_H-M   'P 1'
#
loop_
_entity.id
_entity.type
_entity.pdbx_description
1 polymer ?
#
loop_
_entity_poly.entity_id
_entity_poly.type
_entity_poly.pdbx_seq_one_letter_code
_entity_poly.pdbx_strand_id
1 'polypeptide(L)'
;MSPEDHVTTGSKNHDSPYISFSKSMDASKLFAANSKDHLIRIATIEIELNDPNIEEFIDLTDADVRARYLTTKIGINYAEKFQEVLIKGKIRPECVKNILELKN
;
A
#
# COMPACT_ATOMS: atom_id res chain seq x y z
N MET A 1 8.34 -11.95 6.81
CA MET A 1 8.53 -10.50 6.96
C MET A 1 7.38 -9.94 7.76
N SER A 2 7.63 -9.07 8.74
CA SER A 2 6.57 -8.38 9.48
C SER A 2 5.99 -7.20 8.67
N PRO A 3 4.78 -6.70 8.97
CA PRO A 3 4.27 -5.45 8.41
C PRO A 3 5.22 -4.26 8.59
N GLU A 4 5.86 -4.15 9.77
CA GLU A 4 6.84 -3.08 10.03
C GLU A 4 8.06 -3.14 9.10
N ASP A 5 8.63 -4.32 8.89
CA ASP A 5 9.75 -4.48 7.96
C ASP A 5 9.35 -4.12 6.52
N HIS A 6 8.13 -4.48 6.11
CA HIS A 6 7.61 -4.19 4.78
C HIS A 6 7.48 -2.67 4.53
N VAL A 7 6.83 -1.97 5.47
CA VAL A 7 6.61 -0.52 5.40
C VAL A 7 7.94 0.24 5.43
N THR A 8 8.82 -0.09 6.38
CA THR A 8 10.07 0.66 6.60
C THR A 8 11.08 0.49 5.46
N THR A 9 11.10 -0.68 4.82
CA THR A 9 12.01 -0.94 3.69
C THR A 9 11.45 -0.50 2.34
N GLY A 10 10.19 -0.03 2.31
CA GLY A 10 9.55 0.52 1.11
C GLY A 10 9.37 -0.52 0.01
N SER A 11 8.97 -1.75 0.37
CA SER A 11 8.78 -2.86 -0.57
C SER A 11 10.01 -3.23 -1.42
N LYS A 12 11.23 -2.82 -1.03
CA LYS A 12 12.48 -3.19 -1.72
C LYS A 12 12.80 -4.69 -1.67
N ASN A 13 12.11 -5.41 -0.80
CA ASN A 13 12.29 -6.84 -0.62
C ASN A 13 11.19 -7.60 -1.38
N HIS A 14 11.60 -8.27 -2.46
CA HIS A 14 10.71 -9.05 -3.32
C HIS A 14 10.02 -10.23 -2.61
N ASP A 15 10.53 -10.65 -1.44
CA ASP A 15 9.95 -11.74 -0.65
C ASP A 15 8.83 -11.29 0.31
N SER A 16 8.45 -10.01 0.26
CA SER A 16 7.35 -9.54 1.11
C SER A 16 6.01 -10.08 0.62
N PRO A 17 5.18 -10.66 1.50
CA PRO A 17 3.87 -11.19 1.12
C PRO A 17 2.78 -10.09 1.05
N TYR A 18 3.12 -8.85 1.42
CA TYR A 18 2.20 -7.73 1.44
C TYR A 18 2.29 -6.91 0.16
N ILE A 19 1.16 -6.36 -0.24
CA ILE A 19 1.02 -5.38 -1.32
C ILE A 19 0.58 -4.06 -0.67
N SER A 20 1.37 -3.01 -0.85
CA SER A 20 1.03 -1.66 -0.36
C SER A 20 0.00 -0.99 -1.26
N PHE A 21 -1.00 -0.38 -0.62
CA PHE A 21 -1.97 0.53 -1.23
C PHE A 21 -1.94 1.86 -0.49
N SER A 22 -2.35 2.92 -1.19
CA SER A 22 -2.67 4.19 -0.57
C SER A 22 -4.19 4.36 -0.56
N LYS A 23 -4.74 4.78 0.58
CA LYS A 23 -6.19 4.98 0.78
C LYS A 23 -6.76 6.16 -0.01
N SER A 24 -5.91 7.07 -0.48
CA SER A 24 -6.31 8.22 -1.30
C SER A 24 -5.45 8.38 -2.55
N MET A 25 -6.08 8.97 -3.59
CA MET A 25 -5.41 9.31 -4.84
C MET A 25 -4.24 10.28 -4.63
N ASP A 26 -4.38 11.24 -3.70
CA ASP A 26 -3.32 12.22 -3.43
C ASP A 26 -2.10 11.56 -2.78
N ALA A 27 -2.31 10.61 -1.86
CA ALA A 27 -1.22 9.82 -1.29
C ALA A 27 -0.53 8.93 -2.35
N SER A 28 -1.30 8.30 -3.26
CA SER A 28 -0.74 7.55 -4.39
C SER A 28 0.12 8.44 -5.30
N LYS A 29 -0.35 9.66 -5.62
CA LYS A 29 0.40 10.64 -6.42
C LYS A 29 1.66 11.10 -5.70
N LEU A 30 1.58 11.35 -4.39
CA LEU A 30 2.73 11.71 -3.57
C LEU A 30 3.77 10.58 -3.55
N PHE A 31 3.34 9.32 -3.41
CA PHE A 31 4.23 8.16 -3.50
C PHE A 31 4.89 8.08 -4.87
N ALA A 32 4.08 8.13 -5.94
CA ALA A 32 4.51 8.14 -7.33
C ALA A 32 5.55 9.22 -7.64
N ALA A 33 5.39 10.43 -7.10
CA ALA A 33 6.32 11.55 -7.30
C ALA A 33 7.75 11.26 -6.76
N ASN A 34 7.93 10.26 -5.90
CA ASN A 34 9.25 9.82 -5.44
C ASN A 34 9.89 8.77 -6.38
N SER A 35 9.16 8.27 -7.38
CA SER A 35 9.71 7.34 -8.38
C SER A 35 10.61 8.09 -9.36
N LYS A 36 11.67 7.41 -9.79
CA LYS A 36 12.58 7.90 -10.85
C LYS A 36 12.19 7.35 -12.23
N ASP A 37 11.12 6.55 -12.30
CA ASP A 37 10.71 5.89 -13.53
C ASP A 37 10.03 6.85 -14.49
N HIS A 38 10.21 6.57 -15.78
CA HIS A 38 9.72 7.42 -16.86
C HIS A 38 8.21 7.26 -17.12
N LEU A 39 7.62 6.14 -16.67
CA LEU A 39 6.21 5.84 -16.81
C LEU A 39 5.66 5.41 -15.46
N ILE A 40 4.74 6.19 -14.92
CA ILE A 40 4.09 5.89 -13.64
C ILE A 40 2.59 5.75 -13.89
N ARG A 41 2.01 4.65 -13.39
CA ARG A 41 0.59 4.38 -13.45
C ARG A 41 0.04 4.24 -12.04
N ILE A 42 -1.11 4.85 -11.79
CA ILE A 42 -1.86 4.68 -10.54
C ILE A 42 -3.11 3.87 -10.86
N ALA A 43 -3.25 2.70 -10.23
CA ALA A 43 -4.43 1.87 -10.35
C ALA A 43 -5.39 2.11 -9.17
N THR A 44 -6.67 2.25 -9.46
CA THR A 44 -7.73 2.20 -8.45
C THR A 44 -8.19 0.76 -8.31
N ILE A 45 -8.09 0.21 -7.11
CA ILE A 45 -8.54 -1.14 -6.79
C ILE A 45 -9.78 -1.05 -5.90
N GLU A 46 -10.84 -1.77 -6.26
CA GLU A 46 -11.94 -2.09 -5.35
C GLU A 46 -11.86 -3.57 -4.98
N ILE A 47 -11.77 -3.82 -3.67
CA ILE A 47 -11.84 -5.17 -3.11
C ILE A 47 -12.93 -5.24 -2.06
N GLU A 48 -13.57 -6.40 -1.96
CA GLU A 48 -14.44 -6.73 -0.84
C GLU A 48 -13.57 -7.29 0.30
N LEU A 49 -13.82 -6.88 1.54
CA LEU A 49 -13.03 -7.32 2.70
C LEU A 49 -13.16 -8.83 2.99
N ASN A 50 -14.20 -9.47 2.46
CA ASN A 50 -14.44 -10.91 2.58
C ASN A 50 -14.04 -11.69 1.32
N ASP A 51 -13.28 -11.09 0.40
CA ASP A 51 -12.78 -11.78 -0.78
C ASP A 51 -11.88 -12.97 -0.38
N PRO A 52 -12.16 -14.20 -0.87
CA PRO A 52 -11.40 -15.39 -0.50
C PRO A 52 -9.92 -15.37 -0.94
N ASN A 53 -9.52 -14.41 -1.78
CA ASN A 53 -8.13 -14.24 -2.23
C ASN A 53 -7.33 -13.28 -1.33
N ILE A 54 -7.99 -12.70 -0.32
CA ILE A 54 -7.40 -11.80 0.65
C ILE A 54 -7.23 -12.57 1.96
N GLU A 55 -5.97 -12.81 2.34
CA GLU A 55 -5.63 -13.52 3.58
C GLU A 55 -5.65 -12.56 4.78
N GLU A 56 -5.23 -11.32 4.57
CA GLU A 56 -5.15 -10.30 5.62
C GLU A 56 -5.31 -8.91 5.01
N PHE A 57 -6.03 -8.04 5.73
CA PHE A 57 -6.20 -6.62 5.41
C PHE A 57 -5.81 -5.79 6.63
N ILE A 58 -4.83 -4.90 6.48
CA ILE A 58 -4.31 -4.04 7.55
C ILE A 58 -4.45 -2.58 7.11
N ASP A 59 -5.38 -1.86 7.74
CA ASP A 59 -5.55 -0.42 7.51
C ASP A 59 -4.67 0.37 8.47
N LEU A 60 -3.47 0.79 8.01
CA LEU A 60 -2.54 1.56 8.85
C LEU A 60 -2.92 3.05 8.95
N THR A 61 -4.01 3.48 8.30
CA THR A 61 -4.55 4.84 8.50
C THR A 61 -5.26 4.95 9.85
N ASP A 62 -5.81 3.84 10.35
CA ASP A 62 -6.35 3.74 11.70
C ASP A 62 -5.19 3.73 12.72
N ALA A 63 -5.28 4.61 13.73
CA ALA A 63 -4.22 4.78 14.72
C ALA A 63 -4.06 3.57 15.64
N ASP A 64 -5.16 2.90 16.00
CA ASP A 64 -5.15 1.74 16.88
C ASP A 64 -4.62 0.50 16.14
N VAL A 65 -4.94 0.35 14.86
CA VAL A 65 -4.35 -0.70 14.01
C VAL A 65 -2.87 -0.42 13.81
N ARG A 66 -2.51 0.81 13.43
CA ARG A 66 -1.11 1.21 13.20
C ARG A 66 -0.23 0.93 14.42
N ALA A 67 -0.69 1.26 15.63
CA ALA A 67 0.05 1.04 16.87
C ALA A 67 0.31 -0.44 17.20
N ARG A 68 -0.49 -1.37 16.66
CA ARG A 68 -0.28 -2.82 16.85
C ARG A 68 0.81 -3.37 15.94
N TYR A 69 0.99 -2.78 14.77
CA TYR A 69 1.85 -3.32 13.72
C TYR A 69 3.16 -2.55 13.54
N LEU A 70 3.20 -1.26 13.89
CA LEU A 70 4.36 -0.39 13.71
C LEU A 70 4.80 0.18 15.05
N THR A 71 6.08 0.01 15.39
CA THR A 71 6.68 0.48 16.65
C THR A 71 7.70 1.59 16.43
N THR A 72 8.26 1.67 15.23
CA THR A 72 9.29 2.63 14.83
C THR A 72 8.66 3.89 14.26
N LYS A 73 9.27 5.04 14.59
CA LYS A 73 8.86 6.34 14.02
C LYS A 73 8.94 6.36 12.49
N ILE A 74 9.90 5.63 11.91
CA ILE A 74 10.07 5.57 10.46
C ILE A 74 8.86 4.89 9.81
N GLY A 75 8.47 3.70 10.30
CA GLY A 75 7.31 2.99 9.78
C GLY A 75 6.03 3.79 9.94
N ILE A 76 5.82 4.36 11.13
CA ILE A 76 4.66 5.22 11.42
C ILE A 76 4.58 6.40 10.45
N ASN A 77 5.70 7.14 10.26
CA ASN A 77 5.73 8.28 9.36
C ASN A 77 5.43 7.89 7.91
N TYR A 78 5.94 6.74 7.44
CA TYR A 78 5.66 6.26 6.10
C TYR A 78 4.19 5.90 5.91
N ALA A 79 3.63 5.11 6.84
CA ALA A 79 2.24 4.71 6.81
C ALA A 79 1.28 5.92 6.86
N GLU A 80 1.57 6.93 7.68
CA GLU A 80 0.78 8.16 7.73
C GLU A 80 0.94 9.00 6.47
N LYS A 81 2.18 9.22 6.01
CA LYS A 81 2.48 10.05 4.83
C LYS A 81 1.82 9.51 3.56
N PHE A 82 1.83 8.19 3.39
CA PHE A 82 1.28 7.53 2.20
C PHE A 82 -0.09 6.90 2.42
N GLN A 83 -0.71 7.16 3.59
CA GLN A 83 -2.01 6.63 3.98
C GLN A 83 -2.13 5.13 3.69
N GLU A 84 -1.17 4.38 4.19
CA GLU A 84 -0.90 3.03 3.74
C GLU A 84 -1.94 2.04 4.24
N VAL A 85 -2.31 1.14 3.34
CA VAL A 85 -3.14 -0.04 3.60
C VAL A 85 -2.39 -1.24 3.03
N LEU A 86 -2.25 -2.30 3.82
CA LEU A 86 -1.57 -3.51 3.39
C LEU A 86 -2.58 -4.61 3.14
N ILE A 87 -2.37 -5.33 2.05
CA ILE A 87 -3.09 -6.56 1.74
C ILE A 87 -2.09 -7.69 1.66
N LYS A 88 -2.37 -8.79 2.33
CA LYS A 88 -1.72 -10.08 2.11
C LYS A 88 -2.65 -10.96 1.28
N GLY A 89 -2.16 -11.49 0.16
CA GLY A 89 -2.94 -12.32 -0.75
C GLY A 89 -2.76 -11.91 -2.20
N LYS A 90 -3.83 -12.03 -2.99
CA LYS A 90 -3.80 -11.76 -4.44
C LYS A 90 -4.89 -10.77 -4.84
N ILE A 91 -4.49 -9.69 -5.52
CA ILE A 91 -5.42 -8.81 -6.21
C ILE A 91 -5.77 -9.42 -7.55
N ARG A 92 -7.05 -9.71 -7.75
CA ARG A 92 -7.52 -10.26 -9.02
C ARG A 92 -7.68 -9.15 -10.06
N PRO A 93 -7.47 -9.42 -11.35
CA PRO A 93 -7.56 -8.39 -12.39
C PRO A 93 -8.90 -7.62 -12.38
N GLU A 94 -10.02 -8.28 -12.07
CA GLU A 94 -11.35 -7.69 -11.99
C GLU A 94 -11.52 -6.64 -10.88
N CYS A 95 -10.61 -6.63 -9.89
CA CYS A 95 -10.57 -5.62 -8.83
C CYS A 95 -10.01 -4.28 -9.33
N VAL A 96 -9.28 -4.27 -10.45
CA VAL A 96 -8.73 -3.04 -11.05
C VAL A 96 -9.84 -2.31 -11.79
N LYS A 97 -10.24 -1.13 -11.29
CA LYS A 97 -11.34 -0.35 -11.87
C LYS A 97 -10.88 0.72 -12.84
N ASN A 98 -9.74 1.32 -12.56
CA ASN A 98 -9.18 2.39 -13.39
C ASN A 98 -7.66 2.38 -13.31
N ILE A 99 -7.02 2.86 -14.37
CA ILE A 99 -5.57 3.09 -14.44
C ILE A 99 -5.35 4.49 -14.98
N LEU A 100 -4.77 5.36 -14.15
CA LEU A 100 -4.34 6.69 -14.53
C LEU A 100 -2.85 6.65 -14.88
N GLU A 101 -2.50 7.04 -16.11
CA GLU A 101 -1.10 7.29 -16.47
C GLU A 101 -0.71 8.72 -16.08
N LEU A 102 0.33 8.84 -15.25
CA LEU A 102 0.94 10.14 -14.95
C LEU A 102 1.92 10.47 -16.07
N LYS A 103 1.63 11.55 -16.81
CA LYS A 103 2.57 12.13 -17.77
C LYS A 103 3.40 13.16 -17.01
N ASN A 104 4.72 12.97 -17.02
CA ASN A 104 5.68 13.96 -16.55
C ASN A 104 5.66 15.20 -17.44
#